data_AF-A0AAU3IC52-F1
#
_entry.id   AF-A0AAU3IC52-F1
#
_cell.length_a   1.000
_cell.length_b   1.000
_cell.length_c   1.000
_cell.angle_alpha   90.00
_cell.angle_beta   90.00
_cell.angle_gamma   90.00
#
_symmetry.space_group_name_H-M   'P 1'
#
loop_
_entity.id
_entity.type
_entity.pdbx_description
1 polymer ?
#
loop_
_entity_poly.entity_id
_entity_poly.type
_entity_poly.pdbx_seq_one_letter_code
_entity_poly.pdbx_strand_id
1 'polypeptide(L)'
;MDERRLVVLAGNYREFTYWCHENGRNPRDRNLIYASEISRIRGLGPIRYITYGTWYMRRDSLEMHTYLIHLERRYPCPEQKPDGTPSATPSQET
;
A
#
# COMPACT_ATOMS: atom_id res chain seq x y z
N MET A 1 -10.72 -11.80 -13.24
CA MET A 1 -11.10 -10.84 -12.19
C MET A 1 -9.89 -10.66 -11.31
N ASP A 2 -9.12 -9.60 -11.56
CA ASP A 2 -7.85 -9.33 -10.86
C ASP A 2 -8.18 -8.60 -9.55
N GLU A 3 -8.72 -9.31 -8.57
CA GLU A 3 -8.99 -8.76 -7.23
C GLU A 3 -7.66 -8.60 -6.48
N ARG A 4 -6.89 -7.60 -6.89
CA ARG A 4 -5.63 -7.23 -6.23
C ARG A 4 -5.96 -6.77 -4.82
N ARG A 5 -5.62 -7.59 -3.84
CA ARG A 5 -5.77 -7.28 -2.42
C ARG A 5 -4.99 -6.00 -2.10
N LEU A 6 -5.65 -5.06 -1.46
CA LEU A 6 -5.08 -3.79 -1.04
C LEU A 6 -4.63 -3.90 0.41
N VAL A 7 -3.33 -3.70 0.63
CA VAL A 7 -2.76 -3.73 1.97
C VAL A 7 -2.68 -2.31 2.53
N VAL A 8 -3.28 -2.09 3.70
CA VAL A 8 -3.23 -0.80 4.40
C VAL A 8 -2.26 -0.91 5.56
N LEU A 9 -1.20 -0.12 5.48
CA LEU A 9 -0.13 -0.05 6.46
C LEU A 9 -0.41 1.07 7.45
N ALA A 10 -0.91 0.71 8.62
CA ALA A 10 -1.27 1.62 9.71
C ALA A 10 -0.61 1.18 11.03
N GLY A 11 -0.25 2.13 11.89
CA GLY A 11 0.50 1.83 13.12
C GLY A 11 -0.33 1.09 14.17
N ASN A 12 -1.65 1.19 14.07
CA ASN A 12 -2.59 0.46 14.89
C ASN A 12 -3.93 0.27 14.15
N TYR A 13 -4.78 -0.60 14.69
CA TYR A 13 -6.10 -0.89 14.12
C TYR A 13 -7.02 0.34 14.11
N ARG A 14 -6.86 1.28 15.06
CA ARG A 14 -7.66 2.51 15.12
C ARG A 14 -7.38 3.41 13.90
N GLU A 15 -6.11 3.63 13.59
CA GLU A 15 -5.69 4.35 12.39
C GLU A 15 -6.18 3.67 11.12
N PHE A 16 -6.12 2.34 11.04
CA PHE A 16 -6.68 1.59 9.92
C PHE A 16 -8.19 1.82 9.77
N THR A 17 -8.97 1.72 10.86
CA THR A 17 -10.42 1.97 10.80
C THR A 17 -10.74 3.40 10.43
N TYR A 18 -9.89 4.36 10.83
CA TYR A 18 -10.05 5.76 10.47
C TYR A 18 -9.80 5.97 8.97
N TRP A 19 -8.71 5.42 8.43
CA TRP A 19 -8.47 5.43 6.99
C TRP A 19 -9.61 4.78 6.21
N CYS A 20 -10.16 3.67 6.70
CA CYS A 20 -11.32 3.02 6.09
C CYS A 20 -12.52 3.96 6.05
N HIS A 21 -12.82 4.65 7.15
CA HIS A 21 -13.91 5.61 7.24
C HIS A 21 -13.72 6.80 6.29
N GLU A 22 -12.53 7.39 6.24
CA GLU A 22 -12.20 8.52 5.34
C GLU A 22 -12.35 8.15 3.86
N ASN A 23 -12.04 6.90 3.50
CA ASN A 23 -12.10 6.41 2.12
C ASN A 23 -13.43 5.72 1.77
N GLY A 24 -14.42 5.73 2.68
CA GLY A 24 -15.69 5.04 2.47
C GLY A 24 -15.56 3.52 2.30
N ARG A 25 -14.48 2.93 2.83
CA ARG A 25 -14.17 1.49 2.76
C ARG A 25 -14.68 0.76 3.99
N ASN A 26 -15.13 -0.48 3.80
CA ASN A 26 -15.51 -1.33 4.92
C ASN A 26 -14.25 -1.99 5.53
N PRO A 27 -13.95 -1.81 6.83
CA PRO A 27 -12.80 -2.45 7.47
C PRO A 27 -12.89 -3.99 7.50
N ARG A 28 -14.07 -4.57 7.24
CA ARG A 28 -14.29 -6.02 7.12
C ARG A 28 -14.23 -6.54 5.68
N ASP A 29 -13.85 -5.69 4.73
CA ASP A 29 -13.72 -6.10 3.34
C ASP A 29 -12.59 -7.14 3.17
N ARG A 30 -12.88 -8.23 2.47
CA ARG A 30 -11.92 -9.34 2.25
C ARG A 30 -10.76 -8.96 1.33
N ASN A 31 -10.94 -7.91 0.55
CA ASN A 31 -9.91 -7.35 -0.32
C ASN A 31 -9.02 -6.34 0.40
N LEU A 32 -9.34 -5.99 1.64
CA LEU A 32 -8.59 -5.05 2.44
C LEU A 32 -7.81 -5.79 3.53
N ILE A 33 -6.48 -5.68 3.50
CA ILE A 33 -5.61 -6.32 4.46
C ILE A 33 -5.00 -5.25 5.37
N TYR A 34 -5.26 -5.35 6.66
CA TYR A 34 -4.54 -4.55 7.66
C TYR A 34 -3.20 -5.20 8.01
N ALA A 35 -2.13 -4.42 7.92
CA ALA A 35 -0.81 -4.80 8.38
C ALA A 35 -0.11 -3.65 9.14
N SER A 36 0.21 -3.89 10.40
CA SER A 36 1.07 -3.01 11.22
C SER A 36 2.54 -3.41 11.18
N GLU A 37 2.86 -4.57 10.62
CA GLU A 37 4.20 -5.16 10.67
C GLU A 37 4.55 -5.84 9.36
N ILE A 38 5.85 -5.84 9.03
CA ILE A 38 6.42 -6.43 7.82
C ILE A 38 6.07 -7.93 7.70
N SER A 39 6.05 -8.65 8.82
CA SER A 39 5.80 -10.09 8.84
C SER A 39 4.46 -10.47 8.22
N ARG A 40 3.47 -9.57 8.23
CA ARG A 40 2.17 -9.79 7.58
C ARG A 40 2.18 -9.60 6.07
N ILE A 41 3.17 -8.87 5.54
CA ILE A 41 3.26 -8.54 4.11
C ILE A 41 4.38 -9.30 3.40
N ARG A 42 5.29 -9.94 4.13
CA ARG A 42 6.29 -10.84 3.56
C ARG A 42 5.60 -12.04 2.92
N GLY A 43 5.86 -12.23 1.63
CA GLY A 43 5.35 -13.36 0.86
C GLY A 43 3.97 -13.14 0.22
N LEU A 44 3.34 -11.97 0.38
CA LEU A 44 2.04 -11.68 -0.24
C LEU A 44 2.08 -11.43 -1.77
N GLY A 45 3.23 -11.65 -2.44
CA GLY A 45 3.35 -11.45 -3.89
C GLY A 45 3.33 -9.96 -4.30
N PRO A 46 3.03 -9.63 -5.58
CA PRO A 46 2.88 -8.24 -6.01
C PRO A 46 1.62 -7.63 -5.38
N ILE A 47 1.81 -6.96 -4.24
CA ILE A 47 0.75 -6.30 -3.48
C ILE A 47 0.66 -4.82 -3.81
N ARG A 48 -0.56 -4.30 -3.93
CA ARG A 48 -0.80 -2.86 -3.81
C ARG A 48 -0.87 -2.55 -2.33
N TYR A 49 -0.07 -1.60 -1.87
CA TYR A 49 -0.13 -1.13 -0.49
C TYR A 49 -0.33 0.39 -0.43
N ILE A 50 -0.94 0.84 0.67
CA ILE A 50 -1.08 2.25 1.01
C ILE A 50 -0.58 2.41 2.44
N THR A 51 0.28 3.40 2.65
CA THR A 51 0.72 3.81 3.98
C THR A 51 -0.20 4.89 4.53
N TYR A 52 -0.70 4.70 5.75
CA TYR A 52 -1.52 5.70 6.43
C TYR A 52 -0.84 6.17 7.72
N GLY A 53 -0.79 7.49 7.92
CA GLY A 53 -0.10 8.12 9.04
C GLY A 53 1.42 8.26 8.83
N THR A 54 2.16 8.51 9.92
CA THR A 54 3.63 8.67 9.92
C THR A 54 4.33 7.65 10.82
N TRP A 55 3.61 6.63 11.29
CA TRP A 55 4.14 5.62 12.20
C TRP A 55 5.35 4.86 11.62
N TYR A 56 5.35 4.59 10.31
CA TYR A 56 6.44 3.91 9.61
C TYR A 56 7.70 4.79 9.46
N MET A 57 7.61 6.09 9.79
CA MET A 57 8.76 7.00 9.87
C MET A 57 9.42 6.99 11.25
N ARG A 58 8.85 6.26 12.23
CA ARG A 58 9.49 6.10 13.54
C ARG A 58 10.76 5.28 13.42
N ARG A 59 11.72 5.57 14.29
CA ARG A 59 13.03 4.90 14.32
C ARG A 59 12.91 3.39 14.55
N ASP A 60 11.93 2.96 15.34
CA ASP A 60 11.61 1.56 15.59
C ASP A 60 11.00 0.84 14.36
N SER A 61 10.65 1.59 13.30
CA SER A 61 10.05 1.07 12.08
C SER A 61 11.01 1.13 10.88
N LEU A 62 12.32 1.25 11.13
CA LEU A 62 13.35 1.32 10.08
C LEU A 62 13.35 0.08 9.16
N GLU A 63 13.11 -1.12 9.72
CA GLU A 63 12.95 -2.33 8.92
C GLU A 63 11.78 -2.18 7.94
N MET A 64 10.68 -1.59 8.40
CA MET A 64 9.47 -1.42 7.59
C MET A 64 9.71 -0.44 6.46
N HIS A 65 10.32 0.70 6.77
CA HIS A 65 10.74 1.69 5.79
C HIS A 65 11.66 1.08 4.72
N THR A 66 12.69 0.34 5.16
CA THR A 66 13.64 -0.34 4.26
C THR A 66 12.93 -1.36 3.35
N TYR A 67 11.99 -2.12 3.90
CA TYR A 67 11.22 -3.11 3.14
C TYR A 67 10.28 -2.45 2.13
N LEU A 68 9.64 -1.32 2.48
CA LEU A 68 8.81 -0.56 1.55
C LEU A 68 9.63 -0.01 0.39
N ILE A 69 10.81 0.57 0.66
CA ILE A 69 11.74 1.00 -0.39
C ILE A 69 12.12 -0.18 -1.30
N HIS A 70 12.36 -1.37 -0.73
CA HIS A 70 12.64 -2.57 -1.51
C HIS A 70 11.43 -2.98 -2.39
N LEU A 71 10.21 -2.89 -1.86
CA LEU A 71 8.99 -3.17 -2.61
C LEU A 71 8.77 -2.15 -3.74
N GLU A 72 8.96 -0.85 -3.50
CA GLU A 72 8.83 0.19 -4.54
C GLU A 72 9.82 -0.04 -5.69
N ARG A 73 11.06 -0.42 -5.36
CA ARG A 73 12.07 -0.73 -6.37
C ARG A 73 11.76 -1.99 -7.18
N ARG A 74 11.13 -2.99 -6.55
CA ARG A 74 10.88 -4.31 -7.15
C ARG A 74 9.55 -4.38 -7.90
N TYR A 75 8.57 -3.64 -7.42
CA TYR A 75 7.25 -3.48 -7.99
C TYR A 75 6.94 -1.99 -8.05
N PRO A 76 7.52 -1.26 -9.03
CA PRO A 76 7.17 0.13 -9.23
C PRO A 76 5.67 0.17 -9.52
N CYS A 77 4.88 0.59 -8.53
CA CYS A 77 3.50 0.95 -8.77
C CYS A 77 3.54 2.07 -9.81
N PRO A 78 2.78 1.99 -10.92
CA PRO A 78 2.64 3.14 -11.79
C PRO A 78 2.10 4.27 -10.91
N GLU A 79 2.83 5.39 -10.89
CA GLU A 79 2.53 6.59 -10.12
C GLU A 79 1.01 6.79 -9.99
N GLN A 80 0.50 6.81 -8.75
CA GLN A 80 -0.77 7.48 -8.52
C GLN A 80 -0.47 8.98 -8.60
N LYS A 81 -0.45 9.50 -9.83
CA LYS A 81 -0.54 10.95 -10.04
C LYS A 81 -1.80 11.42 -9.32
N PRO A 82 -1.73 12.48 -8.50
CA PRO A 82 -2.88 12.99 -7.75
C PRO A 82 -4.03 13.51 -8.63
N ASP A 83 -3.88 13.48 -9.96
CA ASP A 83 -4.74 14.18 -10.92
C ASP A 83 -5.64 13.25 -11.78
N GLY A 84 -5.79 11.97 -11.44
CA GLY A 84 -6.79 11.10 -12.08
C GLY A 84 -6.65 10.90 -13.60
N THR A 85 -5.53 11.33 -14.21
CA THR A 85 -5.28 11.14 -15.64
C THR A 85 -4.49 9.85 -15.83
N PRO A 86 -5.02 8.85 -16.57
CA PRO A 86 -4.24 7.66 -16.90
C PRO A 86 -3.01 8.06 -17.72
N SER A 87 -1.83 7.91 -17.12
CA SER A 87 -0.57 8.11 -17.82
C SER A 87 -0.45 7.00 -18.87
N ALA A 88 -0.54 7.41 -20.14
CA ALA A 88 -0.49 6.52 -21.29
C ALA A 88 0.71 5.58 -21.23
N THR A 89 0.44 4.31 -21.52
CA THR A 89 1.41 3.23 -21.79
C THR A 89 2.42 3.68 -22.87
N PRO A 90 3.69 3.26 -22.80
CA PRO A 90 4.70 3.63 -23.78
C PRO A 90 4.37 2.98 -25.12
N SER A 91 4.10 3.80 -26.15
CA SER A 91 4.27 3.36 -27.52
C SER A 91 5.77 3.31 -27.80
N GLN A 92 6.32 2.10 -27.85
CA GLN A 92 7.48 1.85 -28.69
C GLN A 92 7.10 2.26 -30.11
N GLU A 93 7.82 3.21 -30.69
CA GLU A 93 7.81 3.38 -32.14
C GLU A 93 9.26 3.30 -32.64
N THR A 94 9.35 2.58 -33.74
CA THR A 94 10.50 1.99 -34.43
C THR A 94 11.49 3.00 -34.98
#